data_AF-A0AAP5EZV0-F1
#
_entry.id   AF-A0AAP5EZV0-F1
#
_cell.length_a   1.000
_cell.length_b   1.000
_cell.length_c   1.000
_cell.angle_alpha   90.00
_cell.angle_beta   90.00
_cell.angle_gamma   90.00
#
_symmetry.space_group_name_H-M   'P 1'
#
loop_
_entity.id
_entity.type
_entity.pdbx_description
1 polymer ?
#
loop_
_entity_poly.entity_id
_entity_poly.type
_entity_poly.pdbx_seq_one_letter_code
_entity_poly.pdbx_strand_id
1 'polypeptide(L)'
;MALPYRQYERIARIDQGAEVENKRLESALQVARQVQALRDDRRAAGSPSRTHCGEQVRAKKALVGLKKQRAIDIAEINEAILEVSATAMRERGAARCLKALPDRDL
;
A
#
# COMPACT_ATOMS: atom_id res chain seq x y z
N MET A 1 -34.34 -11.94 -14.49
CA MET A 1 -33.91 -11.22 -13.27
C MET A 1 -32.40 -11.32 -13.16
N ALA A 2 -31.68 -10.20 -13.15
CA ALA A 2 -30.23 -10.19 -13.00
C ALA A 2 -29.87 -10.15 -11.50
N LEU A 3 -28.98 -11.02 -11.06
CA LEU A 3 -28.47 -11.01 -9.70
C LEU A 3 -27.60 -9.75 -9.49
N PRO A 4 -27.75 -9.03 -8.37
CA PRO A 4 -26.84 -7.96 -8.02
C PRO A 4 -25.45 -8.58 -7.85
N TYR A 5 -24.53 -8.25 -8.75
CA TYR A 5 -23.13 -8.64 -8.64
C TYR A 5 -22.30 -7.37 -8.38
N ARG A 6 -21.31 -7.50 -7.50
CA ARG A 6 -20.29 -6.48 -7.32
C ARG A 6 -19.01 -7.03 -7.93
N GLN A 7 -18.33 -6.25 -8.78
CA GLN A 7 -17.01 -6.64 -9.25
C GLN A 7 -16.07 -6.67 -8.04
N TYR A 8 -15.57 -7.86 -7.71
CA TYR A 8 -14.61 -8.02 -6.63
C TYR A 8 -13.24 -7.55 -7.11
N GLU A 9 -12.79 -6.40 -6.61
CA GLU A 9 -11.47 -5.88 -6.91
C GLU A 9 -10.42 -6.47 -5.95
N ARG A 10 -9.74 -7.52 -6.42
CA ARG A 10 -8.70 -8.23 -5.66
C ARG A 10 -7.41 -7.41 -5.43
N ILE A 11 -7.34 -6.18 -5.97
CA ILE A 11 -6.20 -5.26 -5.93
C ILE A 11 -6.69 -3.86 -5.53
N ALA A 12 -7.64 -3.78 -4.60
CA ALA A 12 -8.05 -2.48 -4.07
C ALA A 12 -6.83 -1.81 -3.42
N ARG A 13 -6.35 -0.72 -4.02
CA ARG A 13 -5.32 0.13 -3.43
C ARG A 13 -5.92 0.80 -2.20
N ILE A 14 -5.13 0.90 -1.15
CA ILE A 14 -5.57 1.67 0.02
C ILE A 14 -5.65 3.13 -0.41
N ASP A 15 -6.84 3.70 -0.29
CA ASP A 15 -7.08 5.11 -0.54
C ASP A 15 -6.42 5.93 0.59
N GLN A 16 -5.77 7.03 0.21
CA GLN A 16 -5.20 7.98 1.16
C GLN A 16 -6.30 8.58 2.06
N GLY A 17 -7.53 8.72 1.56
CA GLY A 17 -8.68 9.15 2.36
C GLY A 17 -9.00 8.20 3.52
N ALA A 18 -8.86 6.89 3.32
CA ALA A 18 -9.13 5.89 4.35
C ALA A 18 -8.18 6.02 5.55
N GLU A 19 -6.96 6.51 5.36
CA GLU A 19 -6.03 6.74 6.47
C GLU A 19 -6.38 7.95 7.32
N VAL A 20 -6.75 9.05 6.66
CA VAL A 20 -7.13 10.29 7.32
C VAL A 20 -8.43 10.10 8.11
N GLU A 21 -9.38 9.33 7.55
CA GLU A 21 -10.65 9.02 8.19
C GLU A 21 -10.52 8.00 9.34
N ASN A 22 -9.55 7.08 9.27
CA ASN A 22 -9.36 6.02 10.28
C ASN A 22 -8.11 6.23 11.13
N LYS A 23 -8.10 7.28 11.97
CA LYS A 23 -6.98 7.62 12.86
C LYS A 23 -6.43 6.45 13.70
N ARG A 24 -7.29 5.52 14.15
CA ARG A 24 -6.86 4.35 14.94
C ARG A 24 -6.18 3.26 14.11
N LEU A 25 -6.40 3.25 12.80
CA LEU A 25 -5.85 2.29 11.86
C LEU A 25 -4.76 2.90 10.98
N GLU A 26 -4.48 4.20 11.11
CA GLU A 26 -3.52 4.95 10.29
C GLU A 26 -2.18 4.23 10.15
N SER A 27 -1.56 3.81 11.26
CA SER A 27 -0.26 3.11 11.22
C SER A 27 -0.33 1.76 10.50
N ALA A 28 -1.42 0.99 10.67
CA ALA A 28 -1.60 -0.28 9.97
C ALA A 28 -1.82 -0.07 8.46
N LEU A 29 -2.54 0.99 8.09
CA LEU A 29 -2.77 1.36 6.69
C LEU A 29 -1.49 1.86 6.02
N GLN A 30 -0.65 2.63 6.71
CA GLN A 30 0.67 3.04 6.23
C GLN A 30 1.57 1.83 5.91
N VAL A 31 1.62 0.84 6.82
CA VAL A 31 2.34 -0.43 6.59
C VAL A 31 1.77 -1.14 5.37
N ALA A 32 0.45 -1.24 5.27
CA ALA A 32 -0.19 -1.91 4.14
C ALA A 32 0.10 -1.19 2.80
N ARG A 33 0.20 0.15 2.76
CA ARG A 33 0.64 0.90 1.58
C ARG A 33 2.09 0.59 1.20
N GLN A 34 2.97 0.50 2.19
CA GLN A 34 4.38 0.18 1.95
C GLN A 34 4.53 -1.24 1.38
N VAL A 35 3.78 -2.21 1.91
CA VAL A 35 3.72 -3.57 1.35
C VAL A 35 3.10 -3.59 -0.05
N GLN A 36 2.09 -2.75 -0.32
CA GLN A 36 1.51 -2.60 -1.67
C GLN A 36 2.54 -2.08 -2.67
N ALA A 37 3.49 -1.22 -2.27
CA ALA A 37 4.53 -0.72 -3.15
C ALA A 37 5.52 -1.82 -3.62
N LEU A 38 5.72 -2.88 -2.82
CA LEU A 38 6.54 -4.04 -3.19
C LEU A 38 5.85 -4.97 -4.21
N ARG A 39 4.54 -4.81 -4.38
CA ARG A 39 3.69 -5.75 -5.12
C ARG A 39 3.56 -5.39 -6.60
N ASP A 40 3.62 -6.40 -7.45
CA ASP A 40 3.18 -6.32 -8.85
C ASP A 40 1.65 -6.36 -8.90
N ASP A 41 1.04 -5.18 -9.00
CA ASP A 41 -0.41 -4.94 -9.07
C ASP A 41 -1.01 -5.16 -10.46
N ARG A 42 -0.23 -5.62 -11.44
CA ARG A 42 -0.77 -5.89 -12.78
C ARG A 42 -1.85 -6.97 -12.71
N ARG A 43 -3.09 -6.57 -13.00
CA ARG A 43 -4.31 -7.40 -13.06
C ARG A 43 -4.04 -8.76 -13.70
N ALA A 44 -4.48 -9.84 -13.04
CA ALA A 44 -4.43 -11.20 -13.58
C ALA A 44 -5.66 -11.55 -14.45
N ALA A 45 -6.82 -10.95 -14.21
CA ALA A 45 -8.05 -11.22 -14.96
C ALA A 45 -9.08 -10.15 -14.63
N GLY A 46 -9.85 -9.70 -15.62
CA GLY A 46 -10.94 -8.76 -15.41
C GLY A 46 -11.31 -7.99 -16.67
N SER A 47 -10.46 -8.05 -17.69
CA SER A 47 -10.82 -7.79 -19.07
C SER A 47 -11.05 -9.13 -19.78
N PRO A 48 -11.86 -9.18 -20.86
CA PRO A 48 -11.91 -10.32 -21.77
C PRO A 48 -10.51 -10.80 -22.13
N SER A 49 -10.35 -12.05 -22.58
CA SER A 49 -9.02 -12.59 -22.87
C SER A 49 -8.24 -11.59 -23.75
N ARG A 50 -7.03 -11.19 -23.35
CA ARG A 50 -6.25 -10.19 -24.09
C ARG A 50 -6.05 -10.60 -25.55
N THR A 51 -5.97 -11.91 -25.79
CA THR A 51 -5.98 -12.55 -27.11
C THR A 51 -7.22 -12.18 -27.95
N HIS A 52 -8.40 -12.07 -27.34
CA HIS A 52 -9.62 -11.62 -28.00
C HIS A 52 -9.62 -10.10 -28.30
N CYS A 53 -8.78 -9.32 -27.63
CA CYS A 53 -8.58 -7.88 -27.89
C CYS A 53 -7.35 -7.59 -28.76
N GLY A 54 -6.69 -8.60 -29.33
CA GLY A 54 -5.47 -8.43 -30.14
C GLY A 54 -4.21 -8.08 -29.33
N GLU A 55 -4.28 -8.11 -28.00
CA GLU A 55 -3.16 -7.80 -27.12
C GLU A 55 -2.36 -9.05 -26.75
N GLN A 56 -1.02 -8.90 -26.71
CA GLN A 56 -0.14 -9.99 -26.33
C GLN A 56 -0.38 -10.48 -24.89
N VAL A 57 -0.13 -11.78 -24.69
CA VAL A 57 -0.16 -12.43 -23.37
C VAL A 57 0.90 -11.81 -22.48
N ARG A 58 0.51 -11.37 -21.28
CA ARG A 58 1.48 -10.86 -20.29
C ARG A 58 2.39 -11.98 -19.80
N ALA A 59 3.66 -11.64 -19.61
CA ALA A 59 4.61 -12.53 -18.95
C ALA A 59 4.09 -12.96 -17.57
N LYS A 60 4.19 -14.25 -17.27
CA LYS A 60 3.78 -14.82 -15.98
C LYS A 60 4.62 -14.29 -14.80
N LYS A 61 5.84 -13.79 -15.09
CA LYS A 61 6.78 -13.25 -14.10
C LYS A 61 6.36 -11.86 -13.61
N ALA A 62 6.83 -11.48 -12.42
CA ALA A 62 6.65 -10.13 -11.90
C ALA A 62 7.47 -9.11 -12.73
N LEU A 63 7.17 -7.81 -12.60
CA LEU A 63 8.06 -6.77 -13.13
C LEU A 63 9.40 -6.83 -12.39
N VAL A 64 10.46 -6.36 -13.04
CA VAL A 64 11.77 -6.22 -12.40
C VAL A 64 11.62 -5.31 -11.19
N GLY A 65 12.10 -5.76 -10.01
CA GLY A 65 12.02 -5.02 -8.75
C GLY A 65 10.69 -5.15 -7.99
N LEU A 66 9.65 -5.78 -8.55
CA LEU A 66 8.37 -6.02 -7.87
C LEU A 66 8.13 -7.51 -7.64
N LYS A 67 7.35 -7.85 -6.62
CA LYS A 67 7.02 -9.24 -6.26
C LYS A 67 5.55 -9.56 -6.55
N LYS A 68 5.26 -10.82 -6.91
CA LYS A 68 3.86 -11.27 -6.92
C LYS A 68 3.33 -11.26 -5.48
N GLN A 69 2.02 -11.08 -5.31
CA GLN A 69 1.38 -11.09 -3.98
C GLN A 69 1.77 -12.30 -3.12
N ARG A 70 1.85 -13.50 -3.72
CA ARG A 70 2.20 -14.75 -3.03
C ARG A 70 3.70 -14.94 -2.78
N ALA A 71 4.53 -14.06 -3.32
CA ALA A 71 5.98 -14.07 -3.17
C ALA A 71 6.47 -13.03 -2.16
N ILE A 72 5.55 -12.24 -1.57
CA ILE A 72 5.85 -11.33 -0.47
C ILE A 72 6.02 -12.17 0.80
N ASP A 73 7.13 -12.01 1.48
CA ASP A 73 7.50 -12.78 2.66
C ASP A 73 7.23 -12.00 3.96
N ILE A 74 7.17 -12.73 5.08
CA ILE A 74 6.97 -12.16 6.43
C ILE A 74 8.10 -11.20 6.78
N ALA A 75 9.34 -11.48 6.34
CA ALA A 75 10.48 -10.60 6.57
C ALA A 75 10.25 -9.19 6.00
N GLU A 76 9.65 -9.10 4.81
CA GLU A 76 9.36 -7.81 4.14
C GLU A 76 8.24 -7.06 4.84
N ILE A 77 7.26 -7.79 5.37
CA ILE A 77 6.19 -7.19 6.19
C ILE A 77 6.77 -6.64 7.49
N ASN A 78 7.68 -7.38 8.14
CA ASN A 78 8.35 -6.92 9.36
C ASN A 78 9.22 -5.68 9.09
N GLU A 79 9.95 -5.67 7.98
CA GLU A 79 10.72 -4.50 7.55
C GLU A 79 9.83 -3.27 7.38
N ALA A 80 8.69 -3.41 6.69
CA ALA A 80 7.73 -2.32 6.55
C ALA A 80 7.19 -1.81 7.90
N ILE A 81 6.89 -2.71 8.84
CA ILE A 81 6.47 -2.32 10.20
C ILE A 81 7.57 -1.52 10.90
N LEU A 82 8.81 -1.98 10.82
CA LEU A 82 9.96 -1.31 11.43
C LEU A 82 10.17 0.08 10.82
N GLU A 83 10.11 0.23 9.50
CA GLU A 83 10.26 1.52 8.83
C GLU A 83 9.16 2.52 9.19
N VAL A 84 7.89 2.09 9.18
CA VAL A 84 6.76 2.94 9.58
C VAL A 84 6.90 3.36 11.04
N SER A 85 7.25 2.42 11.93
CA SER A 85 7.44 2.73 13.34
C SER A 85 8.60 3.69 13.60
N ALA A 86 9.72 3.53 12.89
CA ALA A 86 10.89 4.39 13.00
C ALA A 86 10.60 5.81 12.50
N THR A 87 9.90 5.92 11.37
CA THR A 87 9.44 7.20 10.81
C THR A 87 8.53 7.92 11.80
N ALA A 88 7.53 7.22 12.33
CA ALA A 88 6.61 7.77 13.32
C ALA A 88 7.32 8.22 14.61
N MET A 89 8.35 7.48 15.07
CA MET A 89 9.14 7.89 16.23
C MET A 89 9.98 9.15 15.94
N ARG A 90 10.59 9.25 14.75
CA ARG A 90 11.36 10.43 14.34
C ARG A 90 10.47 11.67 14.27
N GLU A 91 9.28 11.56 13.68
CA GLU A 91 8.30 12.65 13.58
C GLU A 91 7.83 13.12 14.96
N ARG A 92 7.50 12.19 15.86
CA ARG A 92 7.15 12.52 17.26
C ARG A 92 8.31 13.18 17.99
N GLY A 93 9.54 12.70 17.78
CA GLY A 93 10.75 13.30 18.32
C GLY A 93 10.96 14.73 17.83
N ALA A 94 10.81 14.97 16.53
CA ALA A 94 10.89 16.29 15.92
C ALA A 94 9.80 17.23 16.44
N ALA A 95 8.55 16.77 16.55
CA ALA A 95 7.44 17.54 17.11
C ALA A 95 7.68 17.90 18.59
N ARG A 96 8.27 16.99 19.37
CA ARG A 96 8.68 17.27 20.76
C ARG A 96 9.79 18.31 20.83
N CYS A 97 10.81 18.22 19.97
CA CYS A 97 11.88 19.21 19.91
C CYS A 97 11.36 20.60 19.51
N LEU A 98 10.43 20.66 18.54
CA LEU A 98 9.78 21.92 18.14
C LEU A 98 8.96 22.55 19.28
N LYS A 99 8.20 21.73 20.02
CA LYS A 99 7.47 22.20 21.22
C LYS A 99 8.38 22.59 22.39
N ALA A 100 9.62 22.11 22.41
CA ALA A 100 10.59 22.41 23.45
C ALA A 100 11.47 23.62 23.13
N LEU A 101 11.37 24.19 21.91
CA LEU A 101 11.95 25.51 21.66
C LEU A 101 11.16 26.52 22.51
N PRO A 102 11.81 27.28 23.41
CA PRO A 102 11.13 28.34 24.12
C PRO A 102 10.58 29.32 23.09
N ASP A 103 9.35 29.79 23.31
CA ASP A 103 8.76 30.90 22.56
C ASP A 103 9.81 32.01 22.51
N ARG A 104 10.38 32.25 21.31
CA ARG A 104 11.25 33.41 21.13
C ARG A 104 10.33 34.61 21.10
N ASP A 105 10.10 35.16 22.29
CA ASP A 105 9.36 36.39 22.53
C ASP A 105 9.90 37.49 21.60
N LEU A 106 8.99 38.05 20.78
CA LEU A 106 9.07 39.37 20.15
C LEU A 106 8.14 40.30 20.94
#